data_AF-A0A9Q3FP88-F1
#
_entry.id   AF-A0A9Q3FP88-F1
#
_cell.length_a   1.000
_cell.length_b   1.000
_cell.length_c   1.000
_cell.angle_alpha   90.00
_cell.angle_beta   90.00
_cell.angle_gamma   90.00
#
_symmetry.space_group_name_H-M   'P 1'
#
loop_
_entity.id
_entity.type
_entity.pdbx_description
1 polymer ?
#
loop_
_entity_poly.entity_id
_entity_poly.type
_entity_poly.pdbx_seq_one_letter_code
_entity_poly.pdbx_strand_id
1 'polypeptide(L)'
;MQWLKSTYNGNLQEYIDNNRKLMMAMETVNIVVPSELLSFTLLRKLSGDSKIHQYIETLSLNEDLLKLPNLILSKLQDFHNNSTMQETITDTPASALLSESAHPYKILYYCTNGKHNPMCISHTKQECFVENPHLRPPRQNNNR
;
A
#
# COMPACT_ATOMS: atom_id res chain seq x y z
N MET A 1 8.68 32.50 10.30
CA MET A 1 8.54 31.04 10.46
C MET A 1 9.31 30.31 9.37
N GLN A 2 10.46 29.72 9.70
CA GLN A 2 11.33 29.00 8.76
C GLN A 2 10.68 27.73 8.19
N TRP A 3 9.69 27.17 8.91
CA TRP A 3 8.91 26.02 8.47
C TRP A 3 8.16 26.24 7.16
N LEU A 4 7.53 27.40 6.92
CA LEU A 4 6.85 27.64 5.63
C LEU A 4 7.81 27.58 4.43
N LYS A 5 9.12 27.78 4.68
CA LYS A 5 10.18 27.70 3.68
C LYS A 5 10.80 26.30 3.56
N SER A 6 10.50 25.36 4.46
CA SER A 6 11.04 24.01 4.36
C SER A 6 10.36 23.24 3.23
N THR A 7 11.16 22.81 2.26
CA THR A 7 10.75 21.94 1.17
C THR A 7 10.95 20.48 1.54
N TYR A 8 10.18 19.62 0.88
CA TYR A 8 10.44 18.20 0.92
C TYR A 8 11.68 17.88 0.08
N ASN A 9 12.67 17.20 0.65
CA ASN A 9 13.97 16.92 0.01
C ASN A 9 14.12 15.44 -0.37
N GLY A 10 13.03 14.68 -0.49
CA GLY A 10 13.07 13.26 -0.87
C GLY A 10 13.23 12.27 0.29
N ASN A 11 13.43 12.74 1.53
CA ASN A 11 13.42 11.89 2.72
C ASN A 11 12.10 12.04 3.49
N LEU A 12 11.19 11.07 3.31
CA LEU A 12 9.87 11.08 3.91
C LEU A 12 9.91 10.92 5.44
N GLN A 13 10.83 10.10 5.97
CA GLN A 13 10.99 9.91 7.41
C GLN A 13 11.41 11.22 8.10
N GLU A 14 12.45 11.86 7.57
CA GLU A 14 12.95 13.13 8.11
C GLU A 14 11.88 14.23 8.02
N TYR A 15 11.11 14.25 6.93
CA TYR A 15 9.99 15.17 6.77
C TYR A 15 8.91 14.93 7.84
N ILE A 16 8.51 13.69 8.09
CA ILE A 16 7.51 13.36 9.11
C ILE A 16 7.99 13.79 10.49
N ASP A 17 9.22 13.44 10.86
CA ASP A 17 9.77 13.74 12.17
C ASP A 17 9.93 15.24 12.42
N ASN A 18 10.34 16.00 11.39
CA ASN A 18 10.44 17.45 11.46
C ASN A 18 9.06 18.11 11.64
N ASN A 19 8.02 17.61 10.97
CA ASN A 19 6.67 18.15 11.14
C ASN A 19 6.05 17.78 12.49
N ARG A 20 6.31 16.58 13.03
CA ARG A 20 5.90 16.21 14.41
C ARG A 20 6.55 17.13 15.44
N LYS A 21 7.86 17.37 15.34
CA LYS A 21 8.59 18.30 16.22
C LYS A 21 8.03 19.71 16.15
N LEU A 22 7.68 20.17 14.95
CA LEU A 22 7.07 21.47 14.75
C LEU A 22 5.69 21.57 15.42
N MET A 23 4.82 20.58 15.24
CA MET A 23 3.50 20.59 15.86
C MET A 23 3.61 20.65 17.39
N MET A 24 4.50 19.85 17.98
CA MET A 24 4.80 19.92 19.42
C MET A 24 5.34 21.29 19.84
N ALA A 25 6.22 21.90 19.02
CA ALA A 25 6.74 23.23 19.28
C ALA A 25 5.62 24.28 19.22
N MET A 26 4.73 24.22 18.23
CA MET A 26 3.58 25.12 18.10
C MET A 26 2.64 25.03 19.30
N GLU A 27 2.36 23.82 19.77
CA GLU A 27 1.58 23.59 21.01
C GLU A 27 2.30 24.21 22.22
N THR A 28 3.62 24.05 22.32
CA THR A 28 4.43 24.60 23.42
C THR A 28 4.39 26.14 23.48
N VAL A 29 4.42 26.81 22.33
CA VAL A 29 4.27 28.28 22.24
C VAL A 29 2.81 28.75 22.09
N ASN A 30 1.84 27.84 22.24
CA ASN A 30 0.41 28.10 22.17
C ASN A 30 -0.03 28.80 20.86
N ILE A 31 0.63 28.46 19.74
CA ILE A 31 0.28 28.94 18.41
C ILE A 31 -0.86 28.08 17.87
N VAL A 32 -2.05 28.67 17.74
CA VAL A 32 -3.22 28.00 17.19
C VAL A 32 -3.22 28.17 15.67
N VAL A 33 -2.88 27.09 14.95
CA VAL A 33 -3.07 27.01 13.50
C VAL A 33 -4.26 26.09 13.24
N PRO A 34 -5.22 26.48 12.37
CA PRO A 34 -6.30 25.59 11.98
C PRO A 34 -5.76 24.28 11.42
N SER A 35 -6.28 23.16 11.93
CA SER A 35 -5.83 21.81 11.57
C SER A 35 -5.90 21.56 10.06
N GLU A 36 -6.95 22.05 9.40
CA GLU A 36 -7.10 21.94 7.95
C GLU A 36 -5.97 22.63 7.19
N LEU A 37 -5.57 23.85 7.61
CA LEU A 37 -4.46 24.58 7.00
C LEU A 37 -3.13 23.85 7.17
N LEU A 38 -2.91 23.23 8.33
CA LEU A 38 -1.74 22.38 8.56
C LEU A 38 -1.75 21.19 7.61
N SER A 39 -2.87 20.48 7.50
CA SER A 39 -3.05 19.34 6.60
C SER A 39 -2.77 19.69 5.15
N PHE A 40 -3.37 20.77 4.63
CA PHE A 40 -3.10 21.23 3.25
C PHE A 40 -1.64 21.63 3.05
N THR A 41 -1.03 22.27 4.05
CA THR A 41 0.38 22.67 3.96
C THR A 41 1.31 21.46 3.92
N LEU A 42 0.99 20.40 4.69
CA LEU A 42 1.74 19.15 4.67
C LEU A 42 1.66 18.49 3.28
N LEU A 43 0.44 18.30 2.77
CA LEU A 43 0.19 17.65 1.49
C LEU A 43 0.81 18.44 0.32
N ARG A 44 0.64 19.77 0.29
CA ARG A 44 1.19 20.64 -0.76
C ARG A 44 2.71 20.58 -0.88
N LYS A 45 3.42 20.39 0.24
CA LYS A 45 4.88 20.29 0.22
C LYS A 45 5.36 18.96 -0.35
N LEU A 46 4.56 17.92 -0.20
CA LEU A 46 4.88 16.58 -0.68
C LEU A 46 4.41 16.36 -2.12
N SER A 47 3.44 17.14 -2.62
CA SER A 47 2.89 16.99 -3.98
C SER A 47 3.91 17.27 -5.09
N GLY A 48 5.10 17.78 -4.76
CA GLY A 48 6.20 17.95 -5.70
C GLY A 48 6.95 16.65 -6.04
N ASP A 49 6.80 15.59 -5.25
CA ASP A 49 7.40 14.28 -5.54
C ASP A 49 6.42 13.38 -6.30
N SER A 50 6.80 13.00 -7.52
CA SER A 50 6.03 12.12 -8.41
C SER A 50 5.67 10.77 -7.75
N LYS A 51 6.55 10.21 -6.91
CA LYS A 51 6.33 8.91 -6.27
C LYS A 51 5.22 8.93 -5.22
N ILE A 52 5.05 10.06 -4.54
CA ILE A 52 4.13 10.22 -3.41
C ILE A 52 2.86 10.96 -3.87
N HIS A 53 2.91 11.64 -5.01
CA HIS A 53 1.82 12.44 -5.57
C HIS A 53 0.48 11.68 -5.61
N GLN A 54 0.46 10.48 -6.19
CA GLN A 54 -0.75 9.67 -6.30
C GLN A 54 -1.33 9.27 -4.93
N TYR A 55 -0.46 9.00 -3.96
CA TYR A 55 -0.86 8.69 -2.59
C TYR A 55 -1.43 9.94 -1.90
N ILE A 56 -0.83 11.10 -2.11
CA ILE A 56 -1.28 12.41 -1.58
C ILE A 56 -2.64 12.79 -2.15
N GLU A 57 -2.88 12.59 -3.44
CA GLU A 57 -4.20 12.85 -4.05
C GLU A 57 -5.27 11.97 -3.40
N THR A 58 -4.97 10.69 -3.18
CA THR A 58 -5.87 9.77 -2.48
C THR A 58 -6.16 10.25 -1.06
N LEU A 59 -5.14 10.72 -0.33
CA LEU A 59 -5.32 11.29 1.00
C LEU A 59 -6.13 12.60 0.99
N SER A 60 -5.92 13.45 -0.02
CA SER A 60 -6.61 14.74 -0.16
C SER A 60 -8.10 14.59 -0.46
N LEU A 61 -8.53 13.46 -1.02
CA LEU A 61 -9.95 13.16 -1.27
C LEU A 61 -10.71 12.78 0.01
N ASN A 62 -10.00 12.42 1.07
CA ASN A 62 -10.60 12.03 2.34
C ASN A 62 -10.69 13.24 3.29
N GLU A 63 -11.85 13.90 3.31
CA GLU A 63 -12.08 15.10 4.14
C GLU A 63 -11.82 14.87 5.63
N ASP A 64 -12.11 13.67 6.15
CA ASP A 64 -11.89 13.35 7.55
C ASP A 64 -10.40 13.29 7.93
N LEU A 65 -9.52 12.99 6.98
CA LEU A 65 -8.07 13.04 7.19
C LEU A 65 -7.57 14.48 7.26
N LEU A 66 -8.18 15.40 6.50
CA LEU A 66 -7.79 16.80 6.46
C LEU A 66 -8.05 17.53 7.78
N LYS A 67 -9.03 17.06 8.56
CA LYS A 67 -9.31 17.59 9.91
C LYS A 67 -8.22 17.23 10.92
N LEU A 68 -7.42 16.19 10.66
CA LEU A 68 -6.46 15.63 11.60
C LEU A 68 -5.05 15.50 10.98
N PRO A 69 -4.19 16.53 11.10
CA PRO A 69 -2.84 16.54 10.54
C PRO A 69 -1.96 15.37 11.03
N ASN A 70 -2.13 14.98 12.29
CA ASN A 70 -1.43 13.84 12.88
C ASN A 70 -1.75 12.53 12.16
N LEU A 71 -2.99 12.37 11.70
CA LEU A 71 -3.44 11.18 10.99
C LEU A 71 -2.80 11.10 9.60
N ILE A 72 -2.65 12.25 8.92
CA ILE A 72 -1.91 12.35 7.66
C ILE A 72 -0.45 11.92 7.85
N LEU A 73 0.22 12.41 8.90
CA LEU A 73 1.59 12.01 9.21
C LEU A 73 1.73 10.51 9.49
N SER A 74 0.75 9.91 10.19
CA SER A 74 0.72 8.46 10.41
C SER A 74 0.48 7.68 9.12
N LYS A 75 -0.40 8.15 8.23
CA LYS A 75 -0.60 7.52 6.92
C LYS A 75 0.63 7.61 6.02
N LEU A 76 1.32 8.73 6.03
CA LEU A 76 2.61 8.89 5.34
C LEU A 76 3.69 7.96 5.92
N GLN A 77 3.69 7.75 7.23
CA GLN A 77 4.57 6.78 7.90
C GLN A 77 4.26 5.35 7.45
N ASP A 78 2.97 4.98 7.37
CA ASP A 78 2.53 3.67 6.89
C ASP A 78 2.98 3.46 5.44
N PHE A 79 2.81 4.47 4.58
CA PHE A 79 3.27 4.45 3.19
C PHE A 79 4.78 4.26 3.09
N HIS A 80 5.56 5.01 3.88
CA HIS A 80 7.01 4.85 3.93
C HIS A 80 7.41 3.41 4.29
N ASN A 81 6.84 2.87 5.37
CA ASN A 81 7.14 1.52 5.85
C ASN A 81 6.79 0.45 4.81
N ASN A 82 5.63 0.59 4.14
CA ASN A 82 5.19 -0.34 3.09
C ASN A 82 6.04 -0.24 1.82
N SER A 83 6.51 0.96 1.47
CA SER A 83 7.43 1.19 0.34
C SER A 83 8.82 0.61 0.61
N THR A 84 9.35 0.76 1.83
CA THR A 84 10.65 0.18 2.22
C THR A 84 10.62 -1.35 2.24
N MET A 85 9.48 -1.97 2.60
CA MET A 85 9.30 -3.42 2.56
C MET A 85 9.36 -4.00 1.14
N GLN A 86 9.03 -3.22 0.11
CA GLN A 86 9.17 -3.66 -1.29
C GLN A 86 10.62 -3.60 -1.78
N GLU A 87 11.45 -2.68 -1.28
CA GLU A 87 12.87 -2.57 -1.68
C GLU A 87 13.76 -3.66 -1.03
N THR A 88 13.34 -4.27 0.08
CA THR A 88 14.09 -5.36 0.74
C THR A 88 13.87 -6.76 0.15
N ILE A 89 13.11 -6.90 -0.95
CA ILE A 89 12.89 -8.18 -1.65
C ILE A 89 13.69 -8.19 -2.96
N THR A 90 14.99 -7.88 -2.89
CA THR A 90 15.95 -8.26 -3.93
C THR A 90 16.86 -9.34 -3.36
N ASP A 91 16.36 -10.58 -3.38
CA ASP A 91 17.12 -11.81 -3.63
C ASP A 91 16.28 -13.03 -3.25
N THR A 92 15.22 -13.28 -4.02
CA THR A 92 14.66 -14.64 -4.17
C THR A 92 13.82 -14.70 -5.44
N PRO A 93 14.08 -15.63 -6.38
CA PRO A 93 13.35 -15.67 -7.64
C PRO A 93 12.07 -16.50 -7.47
N ALA A 94 10.91 -15.84 -7.46
CA ALA A 94 9.67 -16.41 -8.02
C ALA A 94 8.48 -15.44 -7.90
N SER A 95 7.77 -15.28 -9.03
CA SER A 95 6.40 -14.74 -9.17
C SER A 95 6.28 -13.21 -9.01
N ALA A 96 5.51 -12.48 -9.80
CA ALA A 96 4.71 -12.72 -10.99
C ALA A 96 4.44 -11.34 -11.62
N LEU A 97 4.24 -11.29 -12.93
CA LEU A 97 3.81 -10.09 -13.66
C LEU A 97 2.51 -9.52 -13.06
N LEU A 98 2.57 -8.32 -12.46
CA LEU A 98 1.38 -7.53 -12.15
C LEU A 98 1.18 -6.51 -13.27
N SER A 99 0.29 -6.86 -14.20
CA SER A 99 -0.28 -5.93 -15.16
C SER A 99 -1.48 -5.24 -14.51
N GLU A 100 -1.39 -3.92 -14.34
CA GLU A 100 -2.51 -3.06 -13.94
C GLU A 100 -3.60 -3.11 -15.01
N SER A 101 -4.61 -3.95 -14.78
CA SER A 101 -5.91 -3.78 -15.38
C SER A 101 -6.95 -4.06 -14.30
N ALA A 102 -7.85 -3.11 -14.10
CA ALA A 102 -8.95 -3.19 -13.14
C ALA A 102 -9.95 -4.28 -13.56
N HIS A 103 -9.58 -5.54 -13.35
CA HIS A 103 -10.46 -6.69 -13.42
C HIS A 103 -10.82 -7.12 -12.00
N PRO A 104 -12.09 -7.48 -11.72
CA PRO A 104 -12.47 -7.99 -10.41
C PRO A 104 -11.63 -9.24 -10.12
N TYR A 105 -10.74 -9.15 -9.12
CA TYR A 105 -9.91 -10.27 -8.74
C TYR A 105 -10.81 -11.35 -8.14
N LYS A 106 -11.01 -12.45 -8.87
CA LYS A 106 -11.62 -13.65 -8.31
C LYS A 106 -10.56 -14.32 -7.46
N ILE A 107 -10.76 -14.37 -6.14
CA ILE A 107 -9.92 -15.17 -5.25
C ILE A 107 -10.13 -16.63 -5.64
N LEU A 108 -9.10 -17.25 -6.22
CA LEU A 108 -9.11 -18.65 -6.62
C LEU A 108 -8.52 -19.49 -5.49
N TYR A 109 -9.34 -20.39 -4.95
CA TYR A 109 -8.91 -21.38 -3.96
C TYR A 109 -8.37 -22.61 -4.67
N TYR A 110 -7.06 -22.86 -4.53
CA TYR A 110 -6.40 -24.02 -5.13
C TYR A 110 -6.28 -25.18 -4.12
N CYS A 111 -6.27 -26.41 -4.66
CA CYS A 111 -5.93 -27.62 -3.93
C CYS A 111 -4.43 -27.85 -4.03
N THR A 112 -3.75 -28.08 -2.91
CA THR A 112 -2.28 -28.26 -2.86
C THR A 112 -1.90 -29.35 -1.87
N ASN A 113 -0.64 -29.80 -1.90
CA ASN A 113 -0.08 -30.75 -0.94
C ASN A 113 -0.87 -32.07 -0.80
N GLY A 114 -1.43 -32.57 -1.91
CA GLY A 114 -2.19 -33.81 -1.93
C GLY A 114 -3.57 -33.73 -1.26
N LYS A 115 -4.08 -32.53 -0.96
CA LYS A 115 -5.36 -32.32 -0.26
C LYS A 115 -6.29 -31.41 -1.05
N HIS A 116 -7.58 -31.78 -1.12
CA HIS A 116 -8.61 -30.90 -1.64
C HIS A 116 -8.88 -29.73 -0.68
N ASN A 117 -9.03 -28.53 -1.25
CA ASN A 117 -9.42 -27.34 -0.52
C ASN A 117 -10.96 -27.23 -0.54
N PRO A 118 -11.66 -27.28 0.62
CA PRO A 118 -13.12 -27.21 0.67
C PRO A 118 -13.71 -25.89 0.13
N MET A 119 -12.91 -24.83 0.05
CA MET A 119 -13.31 -23.54 -0.54
C MET A 119 -13.14 -23.51 -2.06
N CYS A 120 -12.62 -24.58 -2.66
CA CYS A 120 -12.49 -24.71 -4.10
C CYS A 120 -13.87 -24.96 -4.73
N ILE A 121 -14.33 -24.01 -5.53
CA ILE A 121 -15.63 -24.10 -6.24
C ILE A 121 -15.53 -24.75 -7.61
N SER A 122 -14.31 -25.03 -8.11
CA SER A 122 -14.12 -25.50 -9.50
C SER A 122 -14.33 -27.00 -9.68
N HIS A 123 -14.27 -27.78 -8.61
CA HIS A 123 -14.46 -29.23 -8.63
C HIS A 123 -14.81 -29.73 -7.22
N THR A 124 -15.40 -30.91 -7.12
CA THR A 124 -15.69 -31.55 -5.84
C THR A 124 -14.48 -32.33 -5.31
N LYS A 125 -14.48 -32.69 -4.02
CA LYS A 125 -13.42 -33.50 -3.40
C LYS A 125 -13.14 -34.82 -4.15
N GLN A 126 -14.18 -35.47 -4.64
CA GLN A 126 -14.06 -36.76 -5.33
C GLN A 126 -13.34 -36.61 -6.69
N GLU A 127 -13.51 -35.47 -7.34
CA GLU A 127 -12.94 -35.16 -8.65
C GLU A 127 -11.59 -34.43 -8.54
N CYS A 128 -11.11 -34.17 -7.32
CA CYS A 128 -9.87 -33.46 -7.10
C CYS A 128 -8.67 -34.30 -7.55
N PHE A 129 -8.05 -33.96 -8.68
CA PHE A 129 -6.86 -34.66 -9.17
C PHE A 129 -5.62 -34.50 -8.27
N VAL A 130 -5.66 -33.58 -7.30
CA VAL A 130 -4.59 -33.42 -6.30
C VAL A 130 -4.72 -34.49 -5.22
N GLU A 131 -5.95 -34.82 -4.81
CA GLU A 131 -6.22 -35.87 -3.81
C GLU A 131 -6.37 -37.26 -4.48
N ASN A 132 -6.88 -37.31 -5.71
CA ASN A 132 -7.07 -38.50 -6.53
C ASN A 132 -6.28 -38.43 -7.85
N PRO A 133 -4.94 -38.55 -7.84
CA PRO A 133 -4.12 -38.41 -9.05
C PRO A 133 -4.44 -39.42 -10.16
N HIS A 134 -4.98 -40.58 -9.79
CA HIS A 134 -5.35 -41.66 -10.71
C HIS A 134 -6.53 -41.31 -11.63
N LEU A 135 -7.33 -40.29 -11.28
CA LEU A 135 -8.43 -39.80 -12.11
C LEU A 135 -7.99 -38.75 -13.14
N ARG A 136 -6.72 -38.33 -13.11
CA ARG A 136 -6.21 -37.29 -14.01
C ARG A 136 -6.29 -37.78 -15.46
N PRO A 137 -6.92 -37.02 -16.38
CA PRO A 137 -6.95 -37.40 -17.78
C PRO A 137 -5.52 -37.43 -18.35
N PRO A 138 -5.24 -38.33 -19.32
CA PRO A 138 -3.94 -38.39 -19.97
C PRO A 138 -3.62 -37.04 -20.61
N ARG A 139 -2.34 -36.61 -20.51
CA ARG A 139 -1.86 -35.37 -21.14
C ARG A 139 -2.16 -35.43 -22.64
N GLN A 140 -3.10 -34.59 -23.09
CA GLN A 140 -3.32 -34.37 -24.51
C GLN A 140 -2.18 -33.48 -25.02
N ASN A 141 -1.25 -34.05 -25.78
CA ASN A 141 -0.23 -33.30 -26.50
C ASN A 141 -0.90 -32.52 -27.64
N ASN A 142 -1.38 -31.32 -27.36
CA ASN A 142 -1.77 -30.38 -28.39
C ASN A 142 -0.52 -29.62 -28.84
N ASN A 143 0.22 -30.20 -29.78
CA ASN A 143 1.22 -29.47 -30.56
C ASN A 143 0.48 -28.44 -31.44
N ARG A 144 0.61 -27.16 -31.14
CA ARG A 144 0.27 -26.07 -32.04
C ARG A 144 1.27 -24.94 -31.94
#